data_AF-A0AAV1XU65-F1
#
_entry.id   AF-A0AAV1XU65-F1
#
_cell.length_a   1.000
_cell.length_b   1.000
_cell.length_c   1.000
_cell.angle_alpha   90.00
_cell.angle_beta   90.00
_cell.angle_gamma   90.00
#
_symmetry.space_group_name_H-M   'P 1'
#
loop_
_entity.id
_entity.type
_entity.pdbx_description
1 polymer ?
#
loop_
_entity_poly.entity_id
_entity_poly.type
_entity_poly.pdbx_seq_one_letter_code
_entity_poly.pdbx_strand_id
1 'polypeptide(L)'
;MSSVTGSSKSTWKPIVSADTTIRSYWINWRVLLCALWLLFSAIISLLLIWKYDIQRKPVRNSNNIEAYKETTHTLYEDETWRPSLKGIHPVWLLAFRVFAFIVLLVLLILIVTSEGGRMLYFYTQWTFISVTIYFGLGSLFSMYGCYQHHKKCSGDKVDNVDGDADKRTFDAHSLPQSYKPSNHEKGLRTHEEHLVRKPAGICGYIFQIIFQINAGAVFLTDCVFWFIFVPFLVRNDYNLDFLTISMHTINVVFMLGDTALNCLKFPWFRIGYFCMWTITYVIFQWIVHAFVKLWWPYPLLDLSSQFAPLWYFLVALLHIPCYGIFALIMKLKHTVLSTQYPESYQCVMTLA
;
A
#
# COMPACT_ATOMS: atom_id res chain seq x y z
N MET A 1 49.02 17.39 28.08
CA MET A 1 47.66 16.80 28.06
C MET A 1 46.66 17.93 28.17
N SER A 2 46.22 18.48 27.04
CA SER A 2 45.15 19.49 27.00
C SER A 2 43.88 18.82 26.52
N SER A 3 42.95 18.71 27.47
CA SER A 3 41.60 18.16 27.39
C SER A 3 40.84 18.60 26.13
N VAL A 4 40.31 17.61 25.42
CA VAL A 4 39.31 17.72 24.35
C VAL A 4 38.06 18.41 24.90
N THR A 5 37.81 19.65 24.50
CA THR A 5 36.47 20.25 24.63
C THR A 5 35.60 19.72 23.51
N GLY A 6 34.83 18.68 23.82
CA GLY A 6 33.77 18.17 22.95
C GLY A 6 32.77 19.28 22.65
N SER A 7 32.71 19.68 21.39
CA SER A 7 31.62 20.50 20.86
C SER A 7 30.31 19.76 21.12
N SER A 8 29.43 20.32 21.95
CA SER A 8 28.08 19.79 22.12
C SER A 8 27.35 19.97 20.79
N LYS A 9 27.35 18.92 19.95
CA LYS A 9 26.63 18.90 18.68
C LYS A 9 25.14 19.12 18.98
N SER A 10 24.65 20.31 18.68
CA SER A 10 23.27 20.72 18.94
C SER A 10 22.32 19.94 18.04
N THR A 11 21.17 19.52 18.56
CA THR A 11 20.07 19.05 17.71
C THR A 11 19.54 20.24 16.90
N TRP A 12 19.44 20.12 15.59
CA TRP A 12 18.87 21.19 14.75
C TRP A 12 17.46 21.52 15.22
N LYS A 13 17.23 22.79 15.58
CA LYS A 13 15.91 23.34 15.89
C LYS A 13 15.62 24.45 14.87
N PRO A 14 14.48 24.40 14.16
CA PRO A 14 14.12 25.50 13.27
C PRO A 14 13.98 26.81 14.05
N ILE A 15 14.36 27.91 13.41
CA ILE A 15 14.27 29.27 13.94
C ILE A 15 12.81 29.55 14.32
N VAL A 16 12.58 30.24 15.44
CA VAL A 16 11.25 30.60 15.94
C VAL A 16 10.47 31.27 14.80
N SER A 17 9.46 30.56 14.29
CA SER A 17 8.56 31.06 13.26
C SER A 17 7.75 32.24 13.79
N ALA A 18 7.29 33.10 12.87
CA ALA A 18 6.32 34.15 13.19
C ALA A 18 5.14 33.57 13.96
N ASP A 19 4.52 34.36 14.84
CA ASP A 19 3.35 33.90 15.61
C ASP A 19 2.22 33.51 14.65
N THR A 20 1.96 32.21 14.53
CA THR A 20 0.97 31.68 13.58
C THR A 20 -0.46 31.82 14.09
N THR A 21 -0.67 32.19 15.36
CA THR A 21 -2.01 32.30 15.96
C THR A 21 -2.68 33.63 15.66
N ILE A 22 -1.93 34.62 15.16
CA ILE A 22 -2.47 35.94 14.85
C ILE A 22 -3.15 35.97 13.48
N ARG A 23 -4.24 36.73 13.38
CA ARG A 23 -5.03 36.87 12.14
C ARG A 23 -4.21 37.40 10.95
N SER A 24 -3.26 38.30 11.19
CA SER A 24 -2.44 38.90 10.14
C SER A 24 -1.49 37.90 9.45
N TYR A 25 -1.14 36.79 10.12
CA TYR A 25 -0.35 35.73 9.51
C TYR A 25 -1.11 35.05 8.35
N TRP A 26 -2.41 34.78 8.56
CA TRP A 26 -3.28 34.08 7.62
C TRP A 26 -3.83 34.98 6.50
N ILE A 27 -4.00 36.28 6.76
CA ILE A 27 -4.41 37.26 5.74
C ILE A 27 -3.18 37.70 4.95
N ASN A 28 -2.63 36.78 4.17
CA ASN A 28 -1.47 37.01 3.32
C ASN A 28 -1.75 36.45 1.91
N TRP A 29 -1.42 37.21 0.87
CA TRP A 29 -1.58 36.75 -0.51
C TRP A 29 -0.80 35.45 -0.80
N ARG A 30 0.31 35.20 -0.07
CA ARG A 30 1.07 33.95 -0.14
C ARG A 30 0.25 32.76 0.37
N VAL A 31 -0.49 32.94 1.46
CA VAL A 31 -1.40 31.93 2.02
C VAL A 31 -2.50 31.63 1.01
N LEU A 32 -3.07 32.66 0.37
CA LEU A 32 -4.07 32.50 -0.68
C LEU A 32 -3.54 31.66 -1.85
N LEU A 33 -2.32 31.93 -2.34
CA LEU A 33 -1.72 31.12 -3.40
C LEU A 33 -1.45 29.67 -2.97
N CYS A 34 -0.96 29.45 -1.74
CA CYS A 34 -0.78 28.10 -1.20
C CYS A 34 -2.12 27.35 -1.13
N ALA A 35 -3.19 28.03 -0.72
CA ALA A 35 -4.53 27.46 -0.66
C ALA A 35 -5.09 27.13 -2.05
N LEU A 36 -4.82 27.98 -3.06
CA LEU A 36 -5.20 27.71 -4.45
C LEU A 36 -4.47 26.48 -5.00
N TRP A 37 -3.17 26.32 -4.74
CA TRP A 37 -2.44 25.11 -5.13
C TRP A 37 -3.01 23.86 -4.45
N LEU A 38 -3.28 23.94 -3.15
CA LEU A 38 -3.84 22.83 -2.38
C LEU A 38 -5.24 22.45 -2.91
N LEU A 39 -6.09 23.43 -3.20
CA LEU A 39 -7.42 23.23 -3.77
C LEU A 39 -7.35 22.62 -5.17
N PHE A 40 -6.46 23.12 -6.02
CA PHE A 40 -6.26 22.58 -7.37
C PHE A 40 -5.82 21.10 -7.33
N SER A 41 -4.85 20.78 -6.47
CA SER A 41 -4.43 19.39 -6.23
C SER A 41 -5.57 18.51 -5.69
N ALA A 42 -6.39 19.05 -4.78
CA ALA A 42 -7.56 18.33 -4.24
C ALA A 42 -8.60 18.05 -5.34
N ILE A 43 -8.93 19.03 -6.17
CA ILE A 43 -9.87 18.87 -7.28
C ILE A 43 -9.38 17.81 -8.26
N ILE A 44 -8.12 17.87 -8.69
CA ILE A 44 -7.55 16.85 -9.60
C ILE A 44 -7.63 15.47 -8.97
N SER A 45 -7.25 15.34 -7.70
CA SER A 45 -7.25 14.06 -6.98
C SER A 45 -8.66 13.49 -6.86
N LEU A 46 -9.65 14.32 -6.53
CA LEU A 46 -11.05 13.94 -6.47
C LEU A 46 -11.60 13.56 -7.84
N LEU A 47 -11.24 14.29 -8.90
CA LEU A 47 -11.65 13.94 -10.27
C LEU A 47 -11.07 12.60 -10.71
N LEU A 48 -9.81 12.29 -10.37
CA LEU A 48 -9.21 10.98 -10.63
C LEU A 48 -9.96 9.87 -9.88
N ILE A 49 -10.20 10.04 -8.58
CA ILE A 49 -10.93 9.05 -7.77
C ILE A 49 -12.35 8.86 -8.31
N TRP A 50 -13.05 9.96 -8.57
CA TRP A 50 -14.43 9.94 -9.08
C TRP A 50 -14.53 9.23 -10.43
N LYS A 51 -13.65 9.58 -11.38
CA LYS A 51 -13.66 9.02 -12.74
C LYS A 51 -13.37 7.53 -12.75
N TYR A 52 -12.42 7.07 -11.93
CA TYR A 52 -11.90 5.70 -12.03
C TYR A 52 -12.48 4.71 -11.02
N ASP A 53 -12.88 5.15 -9.82
CA ASP A 53 -13.49 4.27 -8.81
C ASP A 53 -15.02 4.46 -8.69
N ILE A 54 -15.55 5.70 -8.73
CA ILE A 54 -16.97 5.97 -8.46
C ILE A 54 -17.86 5.78 -9.69
N GLN A 55 -17.42 6.26 -10.86
CA GLN A 55 -18.20 6.14 -12.11
C GLN A 55 -18.21 4.73 -12.71
N ARG A 56 -17.59 3.75 -12.04
CA ARG A 56 -17.71 2.35 -12.45
C ARG A 56 -19.11 1.83 -12.18
N LYS A 57 -19.91 1.73 -13.24
CA LYS A 57 -21.07 0.85 -13.27
C LYS A 57 -20.57 -0.60 -13.32
N PRO A 58 -21.14 -1.53 -12.54
CA PRO A 58 -20.90 -2.95 -12.76
C PRO A 58 -21.45 -3.32 -14.14
N VAL A 59 -20.61 -3.72 -15.09
CA VAL A 59 -21.09 -4.08 -16.43
C VAL A 59 -21.83 -5.42 -16.36
N ARG A 60 -23.15 -5.33 -16.56
CA ARG A 60 -23.99 -6.41 -17.05
C ARG A 60 -23.87 -6.41 -18.58
N ASN A 61 -23.09 -7.36 -19.12
CA ASN A 61 -22.92 -7.67 -20.55
C ASN A 61 -22.53 -6.50 -21.47
N SER A 62 -21.24 -6.30 -21.75
CA SER A 62 -20.80 -5.70 -23.03
C SER A 62 -19.41 -6.18 -23.48
N ASN A 63 -19.32 -6.29 -24.81
CA ASN A 63 -18.23 -6.60 -25.73
C ASN A 63 -16.78 -6.76 -25.22
N ASN A 64 -16.09 -7.77 -25.76
CA ASN A 64 -14.77 -8.30 -25.41
C ASN A 64 -13.62 -7.29 -25.18
N ILE A 65 -13.71 -6.06 -25.71
CA ILE A 65 -12.65 -5.04 -25.54
C ILE A 65 -12.83 -4.26 -24.22
N GLU A 66 -14.06 -4.00 -23.78
CA GLU A 66 -14.34 -3.35 -22.49
C GLU A 66 -14.08 -4.31 -21.33
N ALA A 67 -14.44 -5.59 -21.49
CA ALA A 67 -14.17 -6.65 -20.53
C ALA A 67 -12.66 -6.83 -20.24
N TYR A 68 -11.79 -6.60 -21.23
CA TYR A 68 -10.33 -6.68 -21.06
C TYR A 68 -9.75 -5.49 -20.28
N LYS A 69 -10.24 -4.27 -20.53
CA LYS A 69 -9.91 -3.09 -19.69
C LYS A 69 -10.46 -3.23 -18.27
N GLU A 70 -11.62 -3.86 -18.08
CA GLU A 70 -12.28 -4.00 -16.78
C GLU A 70 -11.64 -5.08 -15.89
N THR A 71 -11.15 -6.19 -16.47
CA THR A 71 -10.33 -7.21 -15.78
C THR A 71 -8.98 -6.65 -15.30
N THR A 72 -8.42 -5.69 -16.03
CA THR A 72 -7.17 -5.00 -15.69
C THR A 72 -7.29 -4.20 -14.39
N HIS A 73 -8.49 -3.71 -14.07
CA HIS A 73 -8.68 -2.84 -12.90
C HIS A 73 -9.58 -3.38 -11.79
N THR A 74 -10.19 -4.55 -11.97
CA THR A 74 -10.95 -5.23 -10.92
C THR A 74 -9.96 -5.94 -9.99
N LEU A 75 -10.05 -5.67 -8.69
CA LEU A 75 -9.29 -6.39 -7.68
C LEU A 75 -10.01 -7.71 -7.39
N TYR A 76 -9.26 -8.81 -7.37
CA TYR A 76 -9.79 -10.12 -6.98
C TYR A 76 -9.44 -10.43 -5.53
N GLU A 77 -10.31 -11.17 -4.83
CA GLU A 77 -10.18 -11.46 -3.39
C GLU A 77 -8.83 -12.09 -3.05
N ASP A 78 -8.38 -13.04 -3.89
CA ASP A 78 -7.13 -13.76 -3.70
C ASP A 78 -5.88 -12.93 -4.01
N GLU A 79 -5.98 -11.84 -4.77
CA GLU A 79 -4.83 -10.93 -5.01
C GLU A 79 -4.34 -10.25 -3.73
N THR A 80 -5.18 -10.17 -2.69
CA THR A 80 -4.82 -9.55 -1.40
C THR A 80 -3.87 -10.39 -0.55
N TRP A 81 -3.86 -11.71 -0.74
CA TRP A 81 -3.13 -12.67 0.10
C TRP A 81 -2.30 -13.70 -0.67
N ARG A 82 -2.40 -13.74 -1.99
CA ARG A 82 -1.67 -14.69 -2.83
C ARG A 82 -0.25 -14.19 -3.14
N PRO A 83 0.79 -15.06 -3.04
CA PRO A 83 2.13 -14.75 -3.54
C PRO A 83 2.20 -14.61 -5.07
N SER A 84 3.26 -13.96 -5.57
CA SER A 84 3.47 -13.72 -7.00
C SER A 84 3.71 -14.99 -7.83
N LEU A 85 4.25 -16.03 -7.20
CA LEU A 85 4.68 -17.27 -7.85
C LEU A 85 3.96 -18.48 -7.24
N LYS A 86 3.51 -19.43 -8.07
CA LYS A 86 2.81 -20.67 -7.66
C LYS A 86 3.62 -21.46 -6.62
N GLY A 87 4.96 -21.47 -6.77
CA GLY A 87 5.86 -22.25 -5.93
C GLY A 87 6.04 -21.69 -4.51
N ILE A 88 5.65 -20.43 -4.26
CA ILE A 88 5.75 -19.84 -2.92
C ILE A 88 4.46 -20.15 -2.16
N HIS A 89 4.58 -20.94 -1.10
CA HIS A 89 3.45 -21.23 -0.23
C HIS A 89 2.94 -19.92 0.43
N PRO A 90 1.61 -19.67 0.50
CA PRO A 90 1.03 -18.45 1.08
C PRO A 90 1.50 -18.12 2.50
N VAL A 91 1.92 -19.14 3.27
CA VAL A 91 2.49 -18.99 4.61
C VAL A 91 3.76 -18.12 4.63
N TRP A 92 4.57 -18.12 3.57
CA TRP A 92 5.77 -17.27 3.52
C TRP A 92 5.42 -15.78 3.44
N LEU A 93 4.39 -15.42 2.67
CA LEU A 93 3.88 -14.05 2.63
C LEU A 93 3.28 -13.65 3.98
N LEU A 94 2.53 -14.56 4.62
CA LEU A 94 2.02 -14.34 5.98
C LEU A 94 3.16 -14.12 6.98
N ALA A 95 4.17 -14.99 6.99
CA ALA A 95 5.32 -14.90 7.90
C ALA A 95 6.06 -13.58 7.73
N PHE A 96 6.30 -13.16 6.48
CA PHE A 96 6.91 -11.86 6.18
C PHE A 96 6.07 -10.70 6.73
N ARG A 97 4.76 -10.69 6.47
CA ARG A 97 3.85 -9.62 6.92
C ARG A 97 3.74 -9.53 8.44
N VAL A 98 3.66 -10.67 9.13
CA VAL A 98 3.63 -10.73 10.60
C VAL A 98 4.95 -10.26 11.19
N PHE A 99 6.09 -10.69 10.62
CA PHE A 99 7.40 -10.22 11.07
C PHE A 99 7.55 -8.71 10.90
N ALA A 100 7.22 -8.19 9.71
CA ALA A 100 7.24 -6.75 9.44
C ALA A 100 6.33 -5.98 10.39
N PHE A 101 5.10 -6.48 10.62
CA PHE A 101 4.16 -5.87 11.56
C PHE A 101 4.73 -5.79 12.99
N ILE A 102 5.32 -6.87 13.50
CA ILE A 102 5.91 -6.90 14.85
C ILE A 102 7.05 -5.90 14.96
N VAL A 103 7.98 -5.88 13.99
CA VAL A 103 9.12 -4.95 14.00
C VAL A 103 8.65 -3.49 13.95
N LEU A 104 7.73 -3.16 13.04
CA LEU A 104 7.17 -1.82 12.91
C LEU A 104 6.40 -1.39 14.16
N LEU A 105 5.62 -2.29 14.76
CA LEU A 105 4.86 -2.01 15.98
C LEU A 105 5.78 -1.75 17.18
N VAL A 106 6.85 -2.54 17.34
CA VAL A 106 7.85 -2.33 18.39
C VAL A 106 8.52 -0.98 18.23
N LEU A 107 8.97 -0.65 17.01
CA LEU A 107 9.55 0.66 16.72
C LEU A 107 8.56 1.80 16.96
N LEU A 108 7.28 1.62 16.62
CA LEU A 108 6.24 2.62 16.86
C LEU A 108 6.07 2.87 18.35
N ILE A 109 6.04 1.81 19.16
CA ILE A 109 5.97 1.94 20.62
C ILE A 109 7.21 2.66 21.17
N LEU A 110 8.41 2.35 20.66
CA LEU A 110 9.65 3.03 21.06
C LEU A 110 9.64 4.53 20.71
N ILE A 111 9.14 4.89 19.52
CA ILE A 111 9.02 6.30 19.12
C ILE A 111 7.99 7.02 19.99
N VAL A 112 6.80 6.43 20.19
CA VAL A 112 5.75 7.01 21.06
C VAL A 112 6.24 7.23 22.49
N THR A 113 6.98 6.27 23.04
CA THR A 113 7.47 6.34 24.42
C THR A 113 8.65 7.30 24.60
N SER A 114 9.46 7.51 23.56
CA SER A 114 10.61 8.43 23.61
C SER A 114 10.24 9.88 23.30
N GLU A 115 9.39 10.12 22.29
CA GLU A 115 9.08 11.47 21.80
C GLU A 115 7.70 12.00 22.26
N GLY A 116 6.84 11.12 22.76
CA GLY A 116 5.47 11.47 23.19
C GLY A 116 4.56 11.90 22.03
N GLY A 117 3.38 12.45 22.36
CA GLY A 117 2.36 12.80 21.35
C GLY A 117 2.73 13.90 20.35
N ARG A 118 3.80 14.68 20.61
CA ARG A 118 4.26 15.76 19.71
C ARG A 118 4.83 15.22 18.40
N MET A 119 5.18 13.93 18.35
CA MET A 119 5.62 13.25 17.14
C MET A 119 4.53 13.24 16.04
N LEU A 120 3.24 13.27 16.41
CA LEU A 120 2.12 13.26 15.46
C LEU A 120 2.05 14.52 14.59
N TYR A 121 2.88 15.53 14.86
CA TYR A 121 3.06 16.68 13.98
C TYR A 121 3.94 16.39 12.76
N PHE A 122 4.61 15.24 12.67
CA PHE A 122 5.46 14.94 11.52
C PHE A 122 4.74 14.02 10.52
N TYR A 123 4.72 14.41 9.25
CA TYR A 123 4.20 13.57 8.16
C TYR A 123 4.86 12.18 8.09
N THR A 124 6.17 12.09 8.38
CA THR A 124 6.89 10.82 8.44
C THR A 124 6.24 9.87 9.45
N GLN A 125 5.79 10.37 10.61
CA GLN A 125 5.12 9.57 11.64
C GLN A 125 3.73 9.11 11.19
N TRP A 126 2.99 9.96 10.47
CA TRP A 126 1.73 9.54 9.83
C TRP A 126 1.96 8.39 8.83
N THR A 127 3.01 8.48 8.01
CA THR A 127 3.43 7.41 7.11
C THR A 127 3.79 6.14 7.88
N PHE A 128 4.55 6.24 8.96
CA PHE A 128 4.97 5.08 9.76
C PHE A 128 3.79 4.34 10.40
N ILE A 129 2.86 5.09 10.99
CA ILE A 129 1.62 4.55 11.56
C ILE A 129 0.80 3.87 10.46
N SER A 130 0.64 4.51 9.30
CA SER A 130 -0.10 3.94 8.17
C SER A 130 0.54 2.68 7.60
N VAL A 131 1.88 2.61 7.52
CA VAL A 131 2.62 1.40 7.12
C VAL A 131 2.45 0.28 8.15
N THR A 132 2.49 0.61 9.44
CA THR A 132 2.23 -0.36 10.52
C THR A 132 0.81 -0.93 10.42
N ILE A 133 -0.20 -0.08 10.22
CA ILE A 133 -1.60 -0.51 10.01
C ILE A 133 -1.72 -1.40 8.77
N TYR A 134 -1.04 -1.03 7.68
CA TYR A 134 -1.03 -1.83 6.45
C TYR A 134 -0.49 -3.24 6.67
N PHE A 135 0.63 -3.41 7.37
CA PHE A 135 1.17 -4.74 7.68
C PHE A 135 0.29 -5.53 8.64
N GLY A 136 -0.40 -4.85 9.58
CA GLY A 136 -1.41 -5.47 10.43
C GLY A 136 -2.58 -6.02 9.61
N LEU A 137 -3.18 -5.20 8.74
CA LEU A 137 -4.24 -5.63 7.83
C LEU A 137 -3.77 -6.73 6.86
N GLY A 138 -2.58 -6.57 6.29
CA GLY A 138 -1.98 -7.56 5.38
C GLY A 138 -1.78 -8.91 6.06
N SER A 139 -1.39 -8.93 7.34
CA SER A 139 -1.29 -10.14 8.14
C SER A 139 -2.65 -10.83 8.30
N LEU A 140 -3.71 -10.07 8.58
CA LEU A 140 -5.08 -10.61 8.67
C LEU A 140 -5.56 -11.20 7.34
N PHE A 141 -5.39 -10.49 6.22
CA PHE A 141 -5.73 -11.00 4.89
C PHE A 141 -4.93 -12.25 4.54
N SER A 142 -3.64 -12.28 4.87
CA SER A 142 -2.78 -13.43 4.59
C SER A 142 -3.15 -14.65 5.43
N MET A 143 -3.56 -14.43 6.69
CA MET A 143 -4.02 -15.49 7.59
C MET A 143 -5.34 -16.09 7.08
N TYR A 144 -6.29 -15.24 6.69
CA TYR A 144 -7.54 -15.67 6.06
C TYR A 144 -7.29 -16.45 4.76
N GLY A 145 -6.38 -15.96 3.92
CA GLY A 145 -5.96 -16.64 2.70
C GLY A 145 -5.32 -18.01 2.93
N CYS A 146 -4.42 -18.11 3.92
CA CYS A 146 -3.82 -19.39 4.32
C CYS A 146 -4.87 -20.37 4.84
N TYR A 147 -5.83 -19.90 5.64
CA TYR A 147 -6.94 -20.72 6.13
C TYR A 147 -7.80 -21.26 4.97
N GLN A 148 -8.13 -20.39 4.01
CA GLN A 148 -8.91 -20.78 2.83
C GLN A 148 -8.14 -21.77 1.93
N HIS A 149 -6.84 -21.56 1.75
CA HIS A 149 -5.96 -22.46 1.02
C HIS A 149 -5.90 -23.84 1.68
N HIS A 150 -5.70 -23.89 3.01
CA HIS A 150 -5.68 -25.14 3.77
C HIS A 150 -7.02 -25.89 3.71
N LYS A 151 -8.14 -25.17 3.83
CA LYS A 151 -9.48 -25.75 3.69
C LYS A 151 -9.68 -26.38 2.32
N LYS A 152 -9.21 -25.72 1.25
CA LYS A 152 -9.31 -26.25 -0.12
C LYS A 152 -8.47 -27.51 -0.33
N CYS A 153 -7.23 -27.55 0.19
CA CYS A 153 -6.38 -28.74 0.14
C CYS A 153 -6.85 -29.90 1.05
N SER A 154 -7.61 -29.59 2.12
CA SER A 154 -8.16 -30.59 3.03
C SER A 154 -9.50 -31.15 2.55
N GLY A 155 -10.35 -30.33 1.91
CA GLY A 155 -11.62 -30.77 1.34
C GLY A 155 -11.44 -31.78 0.21
N ASP A 156 -10.40 -31.61 -0.61
CA ASP A 156 -10.04 -32.55 -1.68
C ASP A 156 -9.59 -33.94 -1.15
N LYS A 157 -9.29 -34.05 0.15
CA LYS A 157 -8.94 -35.31 0.82
C LYS A 157 -10.13 -36.03 1.48
N VAL A 158 -11.29 -35.39 1.61
CA VAL A 158 -12.44 -35.96 2.36
C VAL A 158 -13.51 -36.56 1.44
N ASP A 159 -13.48 -36.31 0.13
CA ASP A 159 -14.46 -36.87 -0.82
C ASP A 159 -14.16 -38.31 -1.31
N ASN A 160 -13.42 -39.11 -0.54
CA ASN A 160 -13.16 -40.52 -0.89
C ASN A 160 -13.28 -41.52 0.29
N VAL A 161 -13.93 -41.15 1.40
CA VAL A 161 -14.30 -42.14 2.44
C VAL A 161 -15.60 -41.71 3.12
N ASP A 162 -16.72 -41.94 2.46
CA ASP A 162 -17.98 -42.27 3.14
C ASP A 162 -18.49 -43.49 2.35
N GLY A 163 -18.23 -44.71 2.82
CA GLY A 163 -18.94 -45.25 3.96
C GLY A 163 -20.18 -45.98 3.47
N ASP A 164 -20.00 -46.88 2.50
CA ASP A 164 -21.03 -47.83 2.06
C ASP A 164 -21.31 -48.80 3.22
N ALA A 165 -22.33 -48.49 4.01
CA ALA A 165 -22.91 -49.42 4.97
C ALA A 165 -24.41 -49.13 5.13
N ASP A 166 -25.19 -50.13 4.72
CA ASP A 166 -26.55 -50.43 5.16
C ASP A 166 -27.72 -49.65 4.55
N LYS A 167 -28.11 -50.09 3.33
CA LYS A 167 -29.53 -50.44 3.11
C LYS A 167 -29.72 -51.57 2.07
N ARG A 168 -29.56 -52.82 2.50
CA ARG A 168 -30.33 -53.95 1.93
C ARG A 168 -31.80 -53.72 2.32
N THR A 169 -32.79 -53.92 1.45
CA THR A 169 -33.55 -55.18 1.39
C THR A 169 -34.71 -55.07 0.36
N PHE A 170 -34.78 -56.05 -0.57
CA PHE A 170 -35.91 -56.53 -1.44
C PHE A 170 -36.59 -55.54 -2.42
N ASP A 171 -36.86 -55.81 -3.71
CA ASP A 171 -37.32 -57.02 -4.41
C ASP A 171 -36.84 -57.11 -5.89
N ALA A 172 -36.89 -58.32 -6.44
CA ALA A 172 -36.50 -58.70 -7.81
C ALA A 172 -37.65 -58.58 -8.84
N HIS A 173 -37.34 -58.35 -10.13
CA HIS A 173 -37.84 -59.14 -11.28
C HIS A 173 -37.32 -58.65 -12.68
N SER A 174 -36.75 -59.62 -13.43
CA SER A 174 -36.72 -59.86 -14.91
C SER A 174 -36.12 -58.87 -15.97
N LEU A 175 -34.90 -59.18 -16.48
CA LEU A 175 -34.46 -59.59 -17.86
C LEU A 175 -34.92 -58.83 -19.17
N PRO A 176 -34.22 -58.95 -20.34
CA PRO A 176 -33.13 -58.09 -20.84
C PRO A 176 -33.35 -57.50 -22.27
N GLN A 177 -32.59 -56.47 -22.67
CA GLN A 177 -32.17 -56.07 -24.06
C GLN A 177 -31.80 -54.57 -24.02
N SER A 178 -30.84 -53.98 -24.74
CA SER A 178 -29.98 -54.35 -25.86
C SER A 178 -28.97 -53.19 -26.08
N TYR A 179 -27.96 -53.42 -26.92
CA TYR A 179 -27.12 -52.45 -27.66
C TYR A 179 -25.84 -51.84 -27.04
N LYS A 180 -24.73 -52.51 -27.41
CA LYS A 180 -23.47 -52.07 -28.05
C LYS A 180 -22.51 -51.05 -27.37
N PRO A 181 -21.19 -51.20 -27.60
CA PRO A 181 -20.13 -50.61 -26.79
C PRO A 181 -19.65 -49.27 -27.35
N SER A 182 -19.32 -48.32 -26.48
CA SER A 182 -18.53 -47.15 -26.85
C SER A 182 -17.43 -46.87 -25.82
N ASN A 183 -16.20 -47.18 -26.26
CA ASN A 183 -14.91 -46.58 -25.91
C ASN A 183 -14.86 -45.72 -24.65
N HIS A 184 -14.42 -46.32 -23.55
CA HIS A 184 -13.96 -45.59 -22.38
C HIS A 184 -12.47 -45.23 -22.52
N GLU A 185 -12.14 -44.34 -23.46
CA GLU A 185 -10.95 -43.49 -23.30
C GLU A 185 -11.37 -42.28 -22.47
N LYS A 186 -11.42 -42.46 -21.14
CA LYS A 186 -11.36 -41.32 -20.22
C LYS A 186 -9.89 -40.88 -20.16
N GLY A 187 -9.49 -40.16 -21.20
CA GLY A 187 -8.31 -39.31 -21.17
C GLY A 187 -8.40 -38.41 -19.95
N LEU A 188 -7.31 -38.44 -19.17
CA LEU A 188 -6.96 -37.58 -18.07
C LEU A 188 -7.16 -36.11 -18.48
N ARG A 189 -8.39 -35.60 -18.38
CA ARG A 189 -8.69 -34.18 -18.54
C ARG A 189 -8.23 -33.50 -17.26
N THR A 190 -7.07 -32.87 -17.38
CA THR A 190 -6.52 -31.87 -16.48
C THR A 190 -7.66 -31.05 -15.86
N HIS A 191 -7.86 -31.22 -14.56
CA HIS A 191 -8.77 -30.44 -13.71
C HIS A 191 -8.20 -29.01 -13.52
N GLU A 192 -7.81 -28.33 -14.60
CA GLU A 192 -7.64 -26.88 -14.58
C GLU A 192 -9.03 -26.26 -14.70
N GLU A 193 -9.78 -26.38 -13.60
CA GLU A 193 -10.97 -25.59 -13.39
C GLU A 193 -10.59 -24.12 -13.47
N HIS A 194 -11.06 -23.49 -14.53
CA HIS A 194 -11.23 -22.06 -14.68
C HIS A 194 -12.25 -21.57 -13.62
N LEU A 195 -11.91 -21.71 -12.34
CA LEU A 195 -12.70 -21.22 -11.22
C LEU A 195 -12.85 -19.72 -11.38
N VAL A 196 -14.07 -19.29 -11.67
CA VAL A 196 -14.48 -17.89 -11.78
C VAL A 196 -13.95 -17.14 -10.55
N ARG A 197 -12.92 -16.31 -10.76
CA ARG A 197 -12.20 -15.62 -9.69
C ARG A 197 -13.14 -14.60 -9.05
N LYS A 198 -13.35 -14.69 -7.73
CA LYS A 198 -14.30 -13.82 -7.03
C LYS A 198 -13.76 -12.39 -6.92
N PRO A 199 -14.56 -11.36 -7.25
CA PRO A 199 -14.15 -9.98 -7.06
C PRO A 199 -13.93 -9.70 -5.57
N ALA A 200 -12.95 -8.87 -5.25
CA ALA A 200 -12.67 -8.48 -3.87
C ALA A 200 -13.83 -7.65 -3.30
N GLY A 201 -14.14 -7.88 -2.02
CA GLY A 201 -15.03 -7.01 -1.27
C GLY A 201 -14.41 -5.65 -0.96
N ILE A 202 -15.20 -4.77 -0.34
CA ILE A 202 -14.81 -3.40 0.04
C ILE A 202 -13.49 -3.38 0.84
N CYS A 203 -13.32 -4.29 1.79
CA CYS A 203 -12.10 -4.38 2.60
C CYS A 203 -10.84 -4.66 1.76
N GLY A 204 -10.95 -5.44 0.68
CA GLY A 204 -9.82 -5.68 -0.23
C GLY A 204 -9.43 -4.43 -1.01
N TYR A 205 -10.42 -3.65 -1.46
CA TYR A 205 -10.17 -2.35 -2.10
C TYR A 205 -9.53 -1.35 -1.13
N ILE A 206 -10.03 -1.26 0.11
CA ILE A 206 -9.43 -0.42 1.17
C ILE A 206 -7.98 -0.83 1.41
N PHE A 207 -7.70 -2.12 1.56
CA PHE A 207 -6.35 -2.62 1.75
C PHE A 207 -5.41 -2.24 0.60
N GLN A 208 -5.88 -2.35 -0.65
CA GLN A 208 -5.12 -1.95 -1.83
C GLN A 208 -4.91 -0.44 -1.93
N ILE A 209 -5.89 0.38 -1.50
CA ILE A 209 -5.75 1.84 -1.44
C ILE A 209 -4.69 2.22 -0.40
N ILE A 210 -4.74 1.63 0.80
CA ILE A 210 -3.73 1.85 1.85
C ILE A 210 -2.34 1.47 1.35
N PHE A 211 -2.20 0.34 0.65
CA PHE A 211 -0.92 -0.06 0.02
C PHE A 211 -0.36 1.04 -0.89
N GLN A 212 -1.19 1.67 -1.72
CA GLN A 212 -0.75 2.69 -2.67
C GLN A 212 -0.46 4.03 -2.04
N ILE A 213 -1.27 4.43 -1.05
CA ILE A 213 -0.97 5.62 -0.23
C ILE A 213 0.39 5.42 0.43
N ASN A 214 0.64 4.27 1.06
CA ASN A 214 1.89 3.96 1.72
C ASN A 214 3.07 3.91 0.75
N ALA A 215 2.90 3.29 -0.42
CA ALA A 215 3.93 3.25 -1.45
C ALA A 215 4.39 4.65 -1.87
N GLY A 216 3.45 5.55 -2.15
CA GLY A 216 3.74 6.94 -2.47
C GLY A 216 4.36 7.71 -1.29
N ALA A 217 3.78 7.57 -0.10
CA ALA A 217 4.21 8.29 1.09
C ALA A 217 5.60 7.88 1.59
N VAL A 218 5.91 6.58 1.55
CA VAL A 218 7.26 6.06 1.89
C VAL A 218 8.29 6.59 0.91
N PHE A 219 8.05 6.49 -0.40
CA PHE A 219 8.99 7.04 -1.39
C PHE A 219 9.14 8.56 -1.28
N LEU A 220 8.07 9.29 -1.00
CA LEU A 220 8.15 10.74 -0.78
C LEU A 220 8.99 11.07 0.45
N THR A 221 8.67 10.47 1.59
CA THR A 221 9.35 10.75 2.86
C THR A 221 10.81 10.33 2.84
N ASP A 222 11.11 9.17 2.28
CA ASP A 222 12.47 8.64 2.22
C ASP A 222 13.33 9.38 1.20
N CYS A 223 12.80 9.74 0.02
CA CYS A 223 13.54 10.57 -0.92
C CYS A 223 13.89 11.93 -0.31
N VAL A 224 12.93 12.58 0.35
CA VAL A 224 13.17 13.87 1.02
C VAL A 224 14.17 13.69 2.17
N PHE A 225 14.05 12.64 2.97
CA PHE A 225 14.97 12.37 4.06
C PHE A 225 16.40 12.13 3.56
N TRP A 226 16.59 11.16 2.66
CA TRP A 226 17.92 10.72 2.23
C TRP A 226 18.61 11.70 1.27
N PHE A 227 17.88 12.37 0.38
CA PHE A 227 18.48 13.25 -0.62
C PHE A 227 18.51 14.73 -0.21
N ILE A 228 17.68 15.15 0.75
CA ILE A 228 17.61 16.56 1.18
C ILE A 228 18.08 16.70 2.63
N PHE A 229 17.46 16.00 3.58
CA PHE A 229 17.77 16.17 5.01
C PHE A 229 19.12 15.61 5.41
N VAL A 230 19.45 14.37 5.06
CA VAL A 230 20.73 13.74 5.45
C VAL A 230 21.94 14.54 4.96
N PRO A 231 22.04 14.96 3.67
CA PRO A 231 23.15 15.77 3.20
C PRO A 231 23.24 17.12 3.92
N PHE A 232 22.11 17.74 4.25
CA PHE A 232 22.07 18.97 5.03
C PHE A 232 22.56 18.76 6.47
N LEU A 233 22.14 17.69 7.13
CA LEU A 233 22.54 17.37 8.51
C LEU A 233 24.04 17.04 8.59
N VAL A 234 24.54 16.24 7.65
CA VAL A 234 25.96 15.87 7.56
C VAL A 234 26.83 17.10 7.29
N ARG A 235 26.41 18.00 6.40
CA ARG A 235 27.16 19.25 6.10
C ARG A 235 27.29 20.16 7.32
N ASN A 236 26.30 20.16 8.21
CA ASN A 236 26.25 21.04 9.38
C ASN A 236 26.66 20.33 10.69
N ASP A 237 27.26 19.14 10.60
CA ASP A 237 27.70 18.32 11.75
C ASP A 237 26.60 18.01 12.79
N TYR A 238 25.34 17.96 12.34
CA TYR A 238 24.21 17.57 13.19
C TYR A 238 24.16 16.05 13.40
N ASN A 239 23.84 15.63 14.63
CA ASN A 239 23.64 14.22 14.93
C ASN A 239 22.31 13.74 14.32
N LEU A 240 22.38 12.62 13.61
CA LEU A 240 21.20 11.89 13.14
C LEU A 240 20.72 10.93 14.22
N ASP A 241 19.44 11.00 14.54
CA ASP A 241 18.83 10.06 15.46
C ASP A 241 18.69 8.67 14.82
N PHE A 242 19.04 7.64 15.58
CA PHE A 242 19.05 6.26 15.11
C PHE A 242 17.64 5.72 14.83
N LEU A 243 16.65 6.09 15.65
CA LEU A 243 15.26 5.68 15.43
C LEU A 243 14.72 6.30 14.15
N THR A 244 15.04 7.57 13.90
CA THR A 244 14.68 8.28 12.67
C THR A 244 15.29 7.62 11.43
N ILE A 245 16.60 7.30 11.44
CA ILE A 245 17.24 6.58 10.33
C ILE A 245 16.57 5.22 10.12
N SER A 246 16.38 4.48 11.21
CA SER A 246 15.79 3.13 11.17
C SER A 246 14.39 3.16 10.56
N MET A 247 13.57 4.15 10.90
CA MET A 247 12.23 4.31 10.36
C MET A 247 12.21 4.48 8.84
N HIS A 248 13.07 5.37 8.32
CA HIS A 248 13.21 5.62 6.89
C HIS A 248 13.81 4.43 6.14
N THR A 249 14.74 3.68 6.73
CA THR A 249 15.26 2.46 6.06
C THR A 249 14.24 1.32 6.08
N ILE A 250 13.61 1.07 7.22
CA ILE A 250 12.77 -0.12 7.43
C ILE A 250 11.46 -0.02 6.63
N ASN A 251 10.87 1.18 6.51
CA ASN A 251 9.64 1.39 5.74
C ASN A 251 9.80 0.99 4.27
N VAL A 252 10.82 1.52 3.58
CA VAL A 252 11.05 1.19 2.16
C VAL A 252 11.42 -0.28 1.99
N VAL A 253 12.25 -0.84 2.88
CA VAL A 253 12.65 -2.25 2.81
C VAL A 253 11.43 -3.17 2.96
N PHE A 254 10.58 -2.96 3.95
CA PHE A 254 9.40 -3.80 4.13
C PHE A 254 8.37 -3.59 3.03
N MET A 255 8.12 -2.35 2.59
CA MET A 255 7.19 -2.11 1.48
C MET A 255 7.66 -2.76 0.17
N LEU A 256 8.95 -2.67 -0.16
CA LEU A 256 9.52 -3.33 -1.33
C LEU A 256 9.53 -4.86 -1.18
N GLY A 257 9.80 -5.38 0.02
CA GLY A 257 9.73 -6.81 0.31
C GLY A 257 8.32 -7.36 0.15
N ASP A 258 7.30 -6.70 0.70
CA ASP A 258 5.91 -7.13 0.52
C ASP A 258 5.53 -7.08 -0.95
N THR A 259 5.93 -5.99 -1.62
CA THR A 259 5.72 -5.79 -3.06
C THR A 259 6.35 -6.90 -3.88
N ALA A 260 7.57 -7.35 -3.56
CA ALA A 260 8.20 -8.45 -4.29
C ALA A 260 7.41 -9.77 -4.15
N LEU A 261 6.81 -10.01 -2.99
CA LEU A 261 6.14 -11.27 -2.68
C LEU A 261 4.65 -11.29 -3.08
N ASN A 262 3.90 -10.21 -2.89
CA ASN A 262 2.43 -10.19 -3.04
C ASN A 262 1.96 -10.12 -4.50
N CYS A 263 0.68 -10.38 -4.80
CA CYS A 263 0.10 -10.17 -6.14
C CYS A 263 -0.74 -8.87 -6.28
N LEU A 264 -0.59 -7.90 -5.38
CA LEU A 264 -1.40 -6.69 -5.42
C LEU A 264 -1.11 -5.87 -6.67
N LYS A 265 -2.17 -5.43 -7.35
CA LYS A 265 -2.08 -4.51 -8.50
C LYS A 265 -1.78 -3.10 -8.04
N PHE A 266 -1.11 -2.33 -8.91
CA PHE A 266 -0.80 -0.91 -8.68
C PHE A 266 -1.36 0.00 -9.80
N PRO A 267 -2.68 0.18 -9.88
CA PRO A 267 -3.28 1.15 -10.80
C PRO A 267 -2.75 2.58 -10.56
N TRP A 268 -2.34 3.22 -11.65
CA TRP A 268 -1.75 4.56 -11.60
C TRP A 268 -2.70 5.64 -11.05
N PHE A 269 -3.98 5.60 -11.43
CA PHE A 269 -4.96 6.64 -11.08
C PHE A 269 -5.16 6.84 -9.58
N ARG A 270 -4.78 5.85 -8.76
CA ARG A 270 -4.90 5.90 -7.30
C ARG A 270 -3.84 6.75 -6.61
N ILE A 271 -2.95 7.37 -7.38
CA ILE A 271 -2.18 8.55 -6.94
C ILE A 271 -3.08 9.62 -6.32
N GLY A 272 -4.34 9.73 -6.75
CA GLY A 272 -5.32 10.64 -6.14
C GLY A 272 -5.48 10.43 -4.63
N TYR A 273 -5.51 9.19 -4.14
CA TYR A 273 -5.61 8.92 -2.70
C TYR A 273 -4.35 9.35 -1.94
N PHE A 274 -3.17 9.13 -2.54
CA PHE A 274 -1.90 9.58 -1.97
C PHE A 274 -1.85 11.11 -1.86
N CYS A 275 -2.25 11.82 -2.91
CA CYS A 275 -2.36 13.28 -2.88
C CYS A 275 -3.37 13.75 -1.81
N MET A 276 -4.54 13.11 -1.72
CA MET A 276 -5.53 13.43 -0.68
C MET A 276 -4.99 13.21 0.73
N TRP A 277 -4.22 12.14 0.96
CA TRP A 277 -3.55 11.88 2.24
C TRP A 277 -2.61 13.03 2.64
N THR A 278 -1.78 13.50 1.71
CA THR A 278 -0.89 14.64 1.96
C THR A 278 -1.66 15.94 2.17
N ILE A 279 -2.74 16.18 1.41
CA ILE A 279 -3.62 17.34 1.59
C ILE A 279 -4.25 17.31 2.99
N THR A 280 -4.75 16.17 3.45
CA THR A 280 -5.28 16.00 4.82
C THR A 280 -4.25 16.37 5.87
N TYR A 281 -2.99 15.93 5.70
CA TYR A 281 -1.91 16.32 6.60
C TYR A 281 -1.65 17.84 6.58
N VAL A 282 -1.61 18.47 5.41
CA VAL A 282 -1.39 19.93 5.30
C VAL A 282 -2.51 20.70 5.98
N ILE A 283 -3.78 20.30 5.77
CA ILE A 283 -4.94 20.92 6.44
C ILE A 283 -4.85 20.74 7.96
N PHE A 284 -4.51 19.54 8.42
CA PHE A 284 -4.27 19.27 9.85
C PHE A 284 -3.23 20.23 10.42
N GLN A 285 -2.09 20.40 9.73
CA GLN A 285 -1.04 21.32 10.16
C GLN A 285 -1.50 22.78 10.20
N TRP A 286 -2.26 23.21 9.20
CA TRP A 286 -2.79 24.57 9.15
C TRP A 286 -3.74 24.84 10.32
N ILE A 287 -4.65 23.91 10.59
CA ILE A 287 -5.56 23.99 11.73
C ILE A 287 -4.77 24.09 13.03
N VAL A 288 -3.83 23.17 13.26
CA VAL A 288 -3.00 23.17 14.48
C VAL A 288 -2.27 24.51 14.68
N HIS A 289 -1.64 25.04 13.63
CA HIS A 289 -0.89 26.31 13.73
C HIS A 289 -1.78 27.54 13.84
N ALA A 290 -3.04 27.47 13.40
CA ALA A 290 -4.02 28.54 13.60
C ALA A 290 -4.45 28.66 15.07
N PHE A 291 -4.48 27.55 15.81
CA PHE A 291 -4.94 27.51 17.20
C PHE A 291 -3.83 27.44 18.24
N VAL A 292 -2.67 26.89 17.89
CA VAL A 292 -1.57 26.64 18.83
C VAL A 292 -0.29 27.23 18.26
N LYS A 293 0.39 28.05 19.07
CA LYS A 293 1.70 28.60 18.72
C LYS A 293 2.76 27.52 18.78
N LEU A 294 3.07 26.95 17.63
CA LEU A 294 4.06 25.90 17.44
C LEU A 294 5.04 26.30 16.34
N TRP A 295 6.21 25.68 16.34
CA TRP A 295 7.12 25.77 15.20
C TRP A 295 6.64 24.83 14.09
N TRP A 296 6.86 25.22 12.84
CA TRP A 296 6.56 24.35 11.71
C TRP A 296 7.44 23.09 11.75
N PRO A 297 6.85 21.88 11.65
CA PRO A 297 7.62 20.63 11.62
C PRO A 297 8.54 20.56 10.40
N TYR A 298 8.13 21.21 9.30
CA TYR A 298 8.93 21.33 8.08
C TYR A 298 8.99 22.78 7.63
N PRO A 299 10.19 23.34 7.37
CA PRO A 299 10.33 24.72 6.89
C PRO A 299 9.55 25.03 5.61
N LEU A 300 9.35 24.03 4.75
CA LEU A 300 8.60 24.18 3.49
C LEU A 300 7.11 24.45 3.70
N LEU A 301 6.57 24.17 4.89
CA LEU A 301 5.16 24.44 5.22
C LEU A 301 4.95 25.87 5.75
N ASP A 302 6.02 26.56 6.14
CA ASP A 302 5.95 27.90 6.69
C ASP A 302 5.43 28.91 5.67
N LEU A 303 4.23 29.43 5.92
CA LEU A 303 3.51 30.36 5.04
C LEU A 303 4.06 31.78 5.10
N SER A 304 4.89 32.11 6.11
CA SER A 304 5.58 33.40 6.17
C SER A 304 6.72 33.50 5.15
N SER A 305 7.27 32.36 4.72
CA SER A 305 8.37 32.30 3.75
C SER A 305 7.98 32.95 2.43
N GLN A 306 8.92 33.69 1.84
CA GLN A 306 8.72 34.32 0.52
C GLN A 306 8.51 33.29 -0.59
N PHE A 307 9.06 32.09 -0.41
CA PHE A 307 8.96 31.00 -1.37
C PHE A 307 7.84 30.00 -1.03
N ALA A 308 6.97 30.29 -0.06
CA ALA A 308 5.92 29.35 0.37
C ALA A 308 5.06 28.84 -0.81
N PRO A 309 4.52 29.70 -1.70
CA PRO A 309 3.73 29.20 -2.84
C PRO A 309 4.52 28.27 -3.76
N LEU A 310 5.81 28.54 -3.96
CA LEU A 310 6.70 27.71 -4.77
C LEU A 310 6.94 26.35 -4.11
N TRP A 311 7.15 26.31 -2.79
CA TRP A 311 7.32 25.06 -2.04
C TRP A 311 6.07 24.18 -2.11
N TYR A 312 4.88 24.75 -1.93
CA TYR A 312 3.62 24.00 -2.02
C TYR A 312 3.43 23.43 -3.42
N PHE A 313 3.72 24.20 -4.47
CA PHE A 313 3.71 23.73 -5.85
C PHE A 313 4.74 22.62 -6.10
N LEU A 314 5.98 22.79 -5.64
CA LEU A 314 7.05 21.81 -5.83
C LEU A 314 6.75 20.49 -5.13
N VAL A 315 6.22 20.54 -3.90
CA VAL A 315 5.80 19.34 -3.17
C VAL A 315 4.65 18.65 -3.89
N ALA A 316 3.67 19.39 -4.41
CA ALA A 316 2.60 18.81 -5.23
C ALA A 316 3.16 18.10 -6.46
N LEU A 317 4.14 18.69 -7.16
CA LEU A 317 4.82 18.04 -8.28
C LEU A 317 5.60 16.79 -7.86
N LEU A 318 6.25 16.80 -6.70
CA LEU A 318 7.07 15.69 -6.19
C LEU A 318 6.27 14.40 -5.96
N HIS A 319 4.95 14.49 -5.78
CA HIS A 319 4.10 13.30 -5.68
C HIS A 319 4.15 12.43 -6.95
N ILE A 320 4.28 13.06 -8.13
CA ILE A 320 4.29 12.37 -9.42
C ILE A 320 5.53 11.47 -9.58
N PRO A 321 6.78 11.97 -9.46
CA PRO A 321 7.96 11.10 -9.58
C PRO A 321 8.07 10.11 -8.43
N CYS A 322 7.71 10.47 -7.18
CA CYS A 322 7.78 9.53 -6.05
C CYS A 322 6.81 8.35 -6.23
N TYR A 323 5.55 8.62 -6.58
CA TYR A 323 4.59 7.57 -6.92
C TYR A 323 4.99 6.82 -8.20
N GLY A 324 5.57 7.55 -9.16
CA GLY A 324 6.01 7.03 -10.44
C GLY A 324 7.14 6.02 -10.37
N ILE A 325 8.14 6.27 -9.53
CA ILE A 325 9.24 5.32 -9.29
C ILE A 325 8.67 4.01 -8.74
N PHE A 326 7.75 4.06 -7.79
CA PHE A 326 7.13 2.84 -7.26
C PHE A 326 6.32 2.08 -8.33
N ALA A 327 5.56 2.80 -9.15
CA ALA A 327 4.83 2.20 -10.26
C ALA A 327 5.77 1.55 -11.29
N LEU A 328 6.94 2.15 -11.55
CA LEU A 328 7.97 1.57 -12.40
C LEU A 328 8.56 0.29 -11.79
N ILE A 329 8.79 0.25 -10.47
CA ILE A 329 9.21 -0.96 -9.76
C ILE A 329 8.17 -2.06 -9.90
N MET A 330 6.88 -1.73 -9.75
CA MET A 330 5.78 -2.68 -9.96
C MET A 330 5.76 -3.22 -11.39
N LYS A 331 5.91 -2.34 -12.38
CA LYS A 331 5.97 -2.74 -13.80
C LYS A 331 7.17 -3.64 -14.07
N LEU A 332 8.35 -3.27 -13.56
CA LEU A 332 9.58 -4.06 -13.67
C LEU A 332 9.39 -5.45 -13.06
N LYS A 333 8.86 -5.54 -11.84
CA LYS A 333 8.53 -6.80 -11.18
C LYS A 333 7.65 -7.68 -12.07
N HIS A 334 6.54 -7.14 -12.55
CA HIS A 334 5.60 -7.90 -13.38
C HIS A 334 6.26 -8.39 -14.67
N THR A 335 7.03 -7.55 -15.36
CA THR A 335 7.79 -7.95 -16.55
C THR A 335 8.80 -9.04 -16.23
N VAL A 336 9.68 -8.84 -15.24
CA VAL A 336 10.73 -9.80 -14.87
C VAL A 336 10.14 -11.15 -14.48
N LEU A 337 9.14 -11.18 -13.59
CA LEU A 337 8.54 -12.44 -13.13
C LEU A 337 7.77 -13.16 -14.25
N SER A 338 7.06 -12.41 -15.12
CA SER A 338 6.36 -13.00 -16.26
C SER A 338 7.31 -13.60 -17.30
N THR A 339 8.48 -13.00 -17.52
CA THR A 339 9.47 -13.46 -18.50
C THR A 339 10.33 -14.60 -17.96
N GLN A 340 10.77 -14.51 -16.70
CA GLN A 340 11.67 -15.52 -16.11
C GLN A 340 10.92 -16.75 -15.57
N TYR A 341 9.68 -16.58 -15.12
CA TYR A 341 8.90 -17.65 -14.49
C TYR A 341 7.48 -17.75 -15.08
N PRO A 342 7.30 -17.96 -16.40
CA PRO A 342 5.98 -17.93 -17.05
C PRO A 342 4.99 -18.96 -16.47
N GLU A 343 5.44 -20.20 -16.23
CA GLU A 343 4.64 -21.26 -15.61
C GLU A 343 4.38 -20.99 -14.11
N SER A 344 5.37 -20.33 -13.50
CA SER A 344 5.45 -19.79 -12.14
C SER A 344 4.41 -18.74 -11.79
N TYR A 345 4.26 -17.78 -12.68
CA TYR A 345 3.73 -16.47 -12.36
C TYR A 345 2.20 -16.45 -12.36
N GLN A 346 1.61 -15.85 -11.32
CA GLN A 346 0.14 -15.90 -11.09
C GLN A 346 -0.55 -14.54 -11.09
N CYS A 347 0.19 -13.43 -11.15
CA CYS A 347 -0.46 -12.12 -11.12
C CYS A 347 -0.89 -11.68 -12.53
N VAL A 348 -2.03 -11.01 -12.62
CA VAL A 348 -2.55 -10.49 -13.90
C VAL A 348 -1.66 -9.33 -14.37
N MET A 349 -1.11 -9.42 -15.59
CA MET A 349 -0.35 -8.31 -16.19
C MET A 349 -1.28 -7.13 -16.44
N THR A 350 -0.94 -5.98 -15.86
CA THR A 350 -1.57 -4.71 -16.19
C THR A 350 -0.79 -4.11 -17.37
N LEU A 351 -1.25 -4.31 -18.60
CA LEU A 351 -0.76 -3.52 -19.73
C LEU A 351 -1.32 -2.10 -19.56
N ALA A 352 -0.42 -1.14 -19.34
CA ALA A 352 -0.74 0.26 -19.10
C ALA A 352 -1.38 0.93 -20.32
#